data_AF-A0A2G3EA25-F1
#
_entry.id   AF-A0A2G3EA25-F1
#
_cell.length_a   1.000
_cell.length_b   1.000
_cell.length_c   1.000
_cell.angle_alpha   90.00
_cell.angle_beta   90.00
_cell.angle_gamma   90.00
#
_symmetry.space_group_name_H-M   'P 1'
#
loop_
_entity.id
_entity.type
_entity.pdbx_description
1 polymer ?
#
loop_
_entity_poly.entity_id
_entity_poly.type
_entity_poly.pdbx_seq_one_letter_code
_entity_poly.pdbx_strand_id
1 'polypeptide(L)'
;MEEKEFKIVYEAGQGEIEEKKSRFIAHVAPVTSEEEAVSFINGKKKEYWDARHNCSAFVIGDNNEITRCNDDGEPAQTAGRPMLDVLLKENVHNCVVVVTRYFGGVLLGTGGLVRAYQKSVQEGLKNARLIAPKKGRVCHITTDYNGYGKLEYILREKDFPILNTDFGADVVIKSVIPSEFVEEFTKAVADKTAGSALISWDDEIKYAILDGQLINF
;
A
#
# COMPACT_ATOMS: atom_id res chain seq x y z
N MET A 1 7.98 15.50 14.76
CA MET A 1 7.50 14.11 14.65
C MET A 1 7.72 13.71 13.21
N GLU A 2 8.39 12.59 12.98
CA GLU A 2 8.62 12.07 11.62
C GLU A 2 7.27 11.57 11.09
N GLU A 3 6.83 12.12 9.97
CA GLU A 3 5.56 11.73 9.33
C GLU A 3 5.76 10.34 8.72
N LYS A 4 4.89 9.37 9.05
CA LYS A 4 5.02 8.02 8.51
C LYS A 4 4.72 8.03 7.02
N GLU A 5 5.53 7.30 6.27
CA GLU A 5 5.35 7.13 4.83
C GLU A 5 3.95 6.58 4.50
N PHE A 6 3.30 7.18 3.50
CA PHE A 6 2.01 6.73 2.94
C PHE A 6 2.13 5.32 2.40
N LYS A 7 1.24 4.42 2.83
CA LYS A 7 1.22 3.03 2.38
C LYS A 7 -0.18 2.58 2.02
N ILE A 8 -0.27 1.66 1.06
CA ILE A 8 -1.48 0.90 0.79
C ILE A 8 -1.23 -0.58 1.00
N VAL A 9 -2.29 -1.31 1.31
CA VAL A 9 -2.27 -2.77 1.23
C VAL A 9 -2.29 -3.17 -0.24
N TYR A 10 -1.35 -4.01 -0.65
CA TYR A 10 -1.31 -4.58 -2.01
C TYR A 10 -1.79 -6.03 -2.01
N GLU A 11 -1.23 -6.84 -1.11
CA GLU A 11 -1.70 -8.21 -0.86
C GLU A 11 -2.25 -8.31 0.56
N ALA A 12 -3.38 -9.02 0.69
CA ALA A 12 -4.04 -9.26 1.95
C ALA A 12 -3.12 -9.97 2.95
N GLY A 13 -3.33 -9.72 4.24
CA GLY A 13 -2.56 -10.31 5.33
C GLY A 13 -3.47 -10.89 6.41
N GLN A 14 -2.94 -11.83 7.17
CA GLN A 14 -3.61 -12.40 8.34
C GLN A 14 -2.64 -12.48 9.52
N GLY A 15 -3.12 -12.12 10.70
CA GLY A 15 -2.37 -12.23 11.95
C GLY A 15 -3.23 -12.80 13.05
N GLU A 16 -2.63 -13.57 13.95
CA GLU A 16 -3.33 -14.12 15.10
C GLU A 16 -2.55 -13.84 16.38
N ILE A 17 -3.27 -13.45 17.43
CA ILE A 17 -2.72 -13.34 18.78
C ILE A 17 -3.62 -14.04 19.79
N GLU A 18 -3.03 -14.47 20.89
CA GLU A 18 -3.76 -14.92 22.08
C GLU A 18 -3.46 -13.99 23.25
N GLU A 19 -4.51 -13.52 23.92
CA GLU A 19 -4.42 -12.67 25.12
C GLU A 19 -5.41 -13.18 26.16
N LYS A 20 -4.90 -13.60 27.33
CA LYS A 20 -5.69 -14.22 28.41
C LYS A 20 -6.63 -15.32 27.89
N LYS A 21 -6.10 -16.25 27.09
CA LYS A 21 -6.82 -17.36 26.44
C LYS A 21 -7.86 -16.93 25.40
N SER A 22 -8.08 -15.63 25.19
CA SER A 22 -8.93 -15.15 24.11
C SER A 22 -8.11 -15.09 22.84
N ARG A 23 -8.66 -15.63 21.75
CA ARG A 23 -8.01 -15.67 20.43
C ARG A 23 -8.53 -14.52 19.58
N PHE A 24 -7.64 -13.79 18.94
CA PHE A 24 -7.96 -12.69 18.04
C PHE A 24 -7.29 -12.94 16.69
N ILE A 25 -8.10 -13.00 15.64
CA ILE A 25 -7.64 -13.24 14.27
C ILE A 25 -7.94 -12.00 13.45
N ALA A 26 -6.90 -11.30 13.01
CA ALA A 26 -7.01 -10.15 12.12
C ALA A 26 -6.89 -10.59 10.67
N HIS A 27 -7.83 -10.16 9.84
CA HIS A 27 -7.76 -10.24 8.39
C HIS A 27 -7.71 -8.83 7.81
N VAL A 28 -6.65 -8.55 7.06
CA VAL A 28 -6.41 -7.27 6.39
C VAL A 28 -6.53 -7.47 4.88
N ALA A 29 -7.21 -6.56 4.18
CA ALA A 29 -7.34 -6.63 2.73
C ALA A 29 -7.32 -5.23 2.08
N PRO A 30 -6.87 -5.14 0.82
CA PRO A 30 -6.99 -3.92 0.03
C PRO A 30 -8.45 -3.66 -0.35
N VAL A 31 -8.87 -2.40 -0.28
CA VAL A 31 -10.20 -1.94 -0.72
C VAL A 31 -10.12 -0.54 -1.31
N THR A 32 -10.91 -0.28 -2.33
CA THR A 32 -10.96 1.02 -3.03
C THR A 32 -12.31 1.71 -2.88
N SER A 33 -13.32 1.03 -2.33
CA SER A 33 -14.68 1.53 -2.16
C SER A 33 -15.33 1.05 -0.86
N GLU A 34 -16.34 1.78 -0.39
CA GLU A 34 -17.09 1.40 0.82
C GLU A 34 -17.83 0.07 0.59
N GLU A 35 -18.30 -0.17 -0.63
CA GLU A 35 -18.95 -1.40 -1.05
C GLU A 35 -18.03 -2.62 -0.94
N GLU A 36 -16.77 -2.51 -1.40
CA GLU A 36 -15.76 -3.57 -1.25
C GLU A 36 -15.47 -3.85 0.22
N ALA A 37 -15.30 -2.79 1.04
CA ALA A 37 -15.07 -2.94 2.47
C ALA A 37 -16.23 -3.65 3.18
N VAL A 38 -17.48 -3.26 2.90
CA VAL A 38 -18.68 -3.90 3.46
C VAL A 38 -18.79 -5.35 2.99
N SER A 39 -18.51 -5.63 1.72
CA SER A 39 -18.51 -6.99 1.18
C SER A 39 -17.50 -7.89 1.90
N PHE A 40 -16.27 -7.40 2.10
CA PHE A 40 -15.22 -8.12 2.83
C PHE A 40 -15.63 -8.40 4.28
N ILE A 41 -16.16 -7.40 4.98
CA ILE A 41 -16.64 -7.53 6.37
C ILE A 41 -17.71 -8.61 6.47
N ASN A 42 -18.71 -8.57 5.59
CA ASN A 42 -19.78 -9.56 5.56
C ASN A 42 -19.28 -10.97 5.23
N GLY A 43 -18.30 -11.07 4.33
CA GLY A 43 -17.61 -12.32 4.02
C GLY A 43 -16.97 -12.95 5.26
N LYS A 44 -16.21 -12.15 6.03
CA LYS A 44 -15.58 -12.62 7.27
C LYS A 44 -16.57 -12.95 8.37
N LYS A 45 -17.65 -12.18 8.52
CA LYS A 45 -18.76 -12.53 9.44
C LYS A 45 -19.41 -13.87 9.10
N LYS A 46 -19.53 -14.19 7.81
CA LYS A 46 -20.07 -15.48 7.35
C LYS A 46 -19.08 -16.63 7.56
N GLU A 47 -17.80 -16.40 7.31
CA GLU A 47 -16.72 -17.38 7.53
C GLU A 47 -16.61 -17.74 9.02
N TYR A 48 -16.61 -16.74 9.90
CA TYR A 48 -16.50 -16.86 11.36
C TYR A 48 -17.85 -16.58 12.05
N TRP A 49 -18.90 -17.24 11.58
CA TRP A 49 -20.27 -17.07 12.07
C TRP A 49 -20.47 -17.50 13.54
N ASP A 50 -19.58 -18.36 14.05
CA ASP A 50 -19.60 -18.89 15.42
C ASP A 50 -18.83 -17.99 16.41
N ALA A 51 -18.08 -17.00 15.91
CA ALA A 51 -17.42 -16.02 16.75
C ALA A 51 -18.44 -15.02 17.33
N ARG A 52 -18.17 -14.55 18.56
CA ARG A 52 -19.06 -13.56 19.22
C ARG A 52 -18.93 -12.16 18.63
N HIS A 53 -17.72 -11.81 18.19
CA HIS A 53 -17.40 -10.48 17.70
C HIS A 53 -16.50 -10.58 16.47
N ASN A 54 -16.89 -9.85 15.43
CA ASN A 54 -16.16 -9.59 14.21
C ASN A 54 -16.08 -8.08 14.04
N CYS A 55 -15.26 -7.45 14.89
CA CYS A 55 -15.06 -6.01 14.90
C CYS A 55 -14.32 -5.59 13.62
N SER A 56 -14.59 -4.38 13.12
CA SER A 56 -14.01 -3.93 11.87
C SER A 56 -13.57 -2.47 11.90
N ALA A 57 -12.63 -2.14 11.01
CA ALA A 57 -12.26 -0.78 10.67
C ALA A 57 -11.81 -0.73 9.21
N PHE A 58 -12.04 0.41 8.54
CA PHE A 58 -11.46 0.65 7.23
C PHE A 58 -11.20 2.12 6.97
N VAL A 59 -10.27 2.35 6.05
CA VAL A 59 -9.78 3.63 5.58
C VAL A 59 -9.71 3.58 4.06
N ILE A 60 -10.32 4.52 3.36
CA ILE A 60 -10.32 4.61 1.90
C ILE A 60 -9.96 6.03 1.46
N GLY A 61 -9.16 6.08 0.39
CA GLY A 61 -8.70 7.29 -0.26
C GLY A 61 -7.38 7.81 0.29
N ASP A 62 -6.72 8.67 -0.49
CA ASP A 62 -5.37 9.15 -0.23
C ASP A 62 -5.25 10.04 1.01
N ASN A 63 -6.37 10.64 1.44
CA ASN A 63 -6.43 11.52 2.61
C ASN A 63 -7.39 11.00 3.69
N ASN A 64 -7.72 9.70 3.67
CA ASN A 64 -8.68 9.08 4.58
C ASN A 64 -10.10 9.65 4.41
N GLU A 65 -10.51 9.92 3.17
CA GLU A 65 -11.80 10.49 2.78
C GLU A 65 -12.98 9.72 3.40
N ILE A 66 -12.84 8.39 3.49
CA ILE A 66 -13.80 7.53 4.18
C ILE A 66 -13.09 6.77 5.28
N THR A 67 -13.56 6.95 6.51
CA THR A 67 -13.14 6.17 7.67
C THR A 67 -14.36 5.65 8.43
N ARG A 68 -14.32 4.36 8.76
CA ARG A 68 -15.39 3.69 9.51
C ARG A 68 -14.78 2.68 10.49
N CYS A 69 -15.49 2.44 11.58
CA CYS A 69 -15.18 1.37 12.51
C CYS A 69 -16.43 0.86 13.20
N ASN A 70 -16.39 -0.38 13.67
CA ASN A 70 -17.51 -1.04 14.35
C ASN A 70 -16.97 -1.99 15.44
N ASP A 71 -17.47 -1.83 16.67
CA ASP A 71 -17.11 -2.67 17.82
C ASP A 71 -17.85 -4.02 17.84
N ASP A 72 -18.85 -4.25 16.99
CA ASP A 72 -19.59 -5.52 16.84
C ASP A 72 -20.04 -6.16 18.17
N GLY A 73 -20.55 -5.34 19.08
CA GLY A 73 -21.05 -5.78 20.39
C GLY A 73 -20.00 -5.86 21.50
N GLU A 74 -18.72 -5.56 21.21
CA GLU A 74 -17.75 -5.23 22.26
C GLU A 74 -18.14 -3.93 22.98
N PRO A 75 -17.61 -3.67 24.18
CA PRO A 75 -17.79 -2.39 24.85
C PRO A 75 -17.38 -1.24 23.93
N ALA A 76 -18.17 -0.16 23.93
CA ALA A 76 -18.00 0.96 23.01
C ALA A 76 -16.56 1.50 23.00
N GLN A 77 -16.02 1.70 21.79
CA GLN A 77 -14.68 2.22 21.51
C GLN A 77 -13.53 1.36 22.04
N THR A 78 -13.77 0.08 22.34
CA THR A 78 -12.71 -0.84 22.80
C THR A 78 -12.15 -1.76 21.73
N ALA A 79 -12.75 -1.78 20.52
CA ALA A 79 -12.33 -2.63 19.42
C ALA A 79 -12.15 -1.86 18.11
N GLY A 80 -13.24 -1.45 17.47
CA GLY A 80 -13.22 -0.80 16.16
C GLY A 80 -12.42 0.50 16.15
N ARG A 81 -12.60 1.36 17.15
CA ARG A 81 -11.83 2.62 17.24
C ARG A 81 -10.32 2.38 17.41
N PRO A 82 -9.87 1.53 18.35
CA PRO A 82 -8.46 1.15 18.44
C PRO A 82 -7.87 0.56 17.16
N MET A 83 -8.65 -0.24 16.41
CA MET A 83 -8.23 -0.78 15.12
C MET A 83 -8.01 0.33 14.08
N LEU A 84 -8.96 1.27 13.98
CA LEU A 84 -8.85 2.43 13.09
C LEU A 84 -7.64 3.31 13.45
N ASP A 85 -7.41 3.54 14.74
CA ASP A 85 -6.27 4.35 15.20
C ASP A 85 -4.92 3.73 14.78
N VAL A 86 -4.82 2.39 14.66
CA VAL A 86 -3.62 1.74 14.11
C VAL A 86 -3.44 2.07 12.64
N LEU A 87 -4.49 1.94 11.81
CA LEU A 87 -4.40 2.25 10.38
C LEU A 87 -3.95 3.69 10.14
N LEU A 88 -4.57 4.64 10.86
CA LEU A 88 -4.24 6.07 10.78
C LEU A 88 -2.83 6.36 11.27
N LYS A 89 -2.41 5.79 12.40
CA LYS A 89 -1.08 6.00 12.96
C LYS A 89 0.02 5.40 12.08
N GLU A 90 -0.25 4.26 11.43
CA GLU A 90 0.67 3.61 10.50
C GLU A 90 0.63 4.22 9.08
N ASN A 91 -0.22 5.23 8.85
CA ASN A 91 -0.45 5.87 7.56
C ASN A 91 -0.80 4.87 6.44
N VAL A 92 -1.67 3.90 6.77
CA VAL A 92 -2.14 2.85 5.86
C VAL A 92 -3.52 3.23 5.31
N HIS A 93 -3.59 3.27 3.98
CA HIS A 93 -4.76 3.66 3.20
C HIS A 93 -5.31 2.50 2.38
N ASN A 94 -6.53 2.68 1.85
CA ASN A 94 -7.21 1.71 1.00
C ASN A 94 -7.22 0.29 1.61
N CYS A 95 -7.62 0.23 2.88
CA CYS A 95 -7.45 -0.93 3.74
C CYS A 95 -8.70 -1.18 4.56
N VAL A 96 -9.16 -2.43 4.58
CA VAL A 96 -10.16 -2.95 5.53
C VAL A 96 -9.48 -3.97 6.44
N VAL A 97 -9.86 -3.94 7.71
CA VAL A 97 -9.47 -4.95 8.69
C VAL A 97 -10.68 -5.46 9.46
N VAL A 98 -10.77 -6.77 9.62
CA VAL A 98 -11.73 -7.45 10.49
C VAL A 98 -10.94 -8.23 11.53
N VAL A 99 -11.28 -8.05 12.81
CA VAL A 99 -10.71 -8.85 13.90
C VAL A 99 -11.81 -9.71 14.48
N THR A 100 -11.69 -11.02 14.27
CA THR A 100 -12.56 -12.05 14.83
C THR A 100 -12.06 -12.44 16.20
N ARG A 101 -12.94 -12.40 17.21
CA ARG A 101 -12.59 -12.76 18.59
C ARG A 101 -13.36 -13.98 19.09
N TYR A 102 -12.60 -14.94 19.62
CA TYR A 102 -13.12 -16.04 20.44
C TYR A 102 -12.77 -15.80 21.91
N PHE A 103 -13.79 -15.78 22.77
CA PHE A 103 -13.62 -15.51 24.19
C PHE A 103 -12.99 -16.69 24.94
N GLY A 104 -11.91 -16.43 25.67
CA GLY A 104 -11.12 -17.44 26.40
C GLY A 104 -11.57 -17.77 27.83
N GLY A 105 -12.72 -17.26 28.28
CA GLY A 105 -13.20 -17.46 29.65
C GLY A 105 -12.65 -16.47 30.69
N VAL A 106 -11.69 -15.61 30.33
CA VAL A 106 -11.11 -14.59 31.22
C VAL A 106 -11.33 -13.19 30.64
N LEU A 107 -11.89 -12.28 31.44
CA LEU A 107 -12.12 -10.90 31.02
C LEU A 107 -10.79 -10.13 30.89
N LEU A 108 -10.65 -9.36 29.81
CA LEU A 108 -9.49 -8.51 29.55
C LEU A 108 -9.60 -7.13 30.23
N GLY A 109 -10.82 -6.65 30.50
CA GLY A 109 -11.10 -5.25 30.84
C GLY A 109 -10.93 -4.33 29.63
N THR A 110 -11.43 -3.09 29.72
CA THR A 110 -11.45 -2.13 28.59
C THR A 110 -10.06 -1.86 28.02
N GLY A 111 -9.08 -1.52 28.86
CA GLY A 111 -7.71 -1.29 28.42
C GLY A 111 -7.01 -2.55 27.87
N GLY A 112 -7.43 -3.74 28.30
CA GLY A 112 -6.93 -5.00 27.75
C GLY A 112 -7.47 -5.26 26.34
N LEU A 113 -8.75 -5.01 26.10
CA LEU A 113 -9.37 -5.12 24.77
C LEU A 113 -8.73 -4.17 23.78
N VAL A 114 -8.60 -2.89 24.15
CA VAL A 114 -7.97 -1.87 23.31
C VAL A 114 -6.60 -2.35 22.82
N ARG A 115 -5.74 -2.81 23.73
CA ARG A 115 -4.40 -3.30 23.38
C ARG A 115 -4.44 -4.58 22.53
N ALA A 116 -5.36 -5.49 22.80
CA ALA A 116 -5.49 -6.73 22.03
C ALA A 116 -5.91 -6.45 20.58
N TYR A 117 -6.92 -5.62 20.37
CA TYR A 117 -7.34 -5.23 19.02
C TYR A 117 -6.26 -4.48 18.26
N GLN A 118 -5.55 -3.54 18.91
CA GLN A 118 -4.41 -2.85 18.29
C GLN A 118 -3.30 -3.82 17.84
N LYS A 119 -2.88 -4.71 18.75
CA LYS A 119 -1.85 -5.73 18.44
C LYS A 119 -2.29 -6.67 17.32
N SER A 120 -3.58 -7.03 17.29
CA SER A 120 -4.13 -7.90 16.24
C SER A 120 -4.00 -7.26 14.86
N VAL A 121 -4.39 -5.99 14.72
CA VAL A 121 -4.24 -5.25 13.46
C VAL A 121 -2.76 -5.13 13.07
N GLN A 122 -1.88 -4.85 14.02
CA GLN A 122 -0.44 -4.78 13.77
C GLN A 122 0.12 -6.10 13.24
N GLU A 123 -0.28 -7.24 13.81
CA GLU A 123 0.16 -8.55 13.32
C GLU A 123 -0.43 -8.87 11.94
N GLY A 124 -1.69 -8.49 11.69
CA GLY A 124 -2.30 -8.60 10.37
C GLY A 124 -1.58 -7.78 9.29
N LEU A 125 -1.22 -6.53 9.60
CA LEU A 125 -0.47 -5.65 8.71
C LEU A 125 0.95 -6.14 8.46
N LYS A 126 1.62 -6.68 9.47
CA LYS A 126 2.97 -7.25 9.36
C LYS A 126 3.02 -8.42 8.37
N ASN A 127 1.92 -9.17 8.27
CA ASN A 127 1.77 -10.30 7.35
C ASN A 127 1.05 -9.92 6.05
N ALA A 128 0.75 -8.63 5.84
CA ALA A 128 0.25 -8.10 4.58
C ALA A 128 1.42 -7.55 3.75
N ARG A 129 1.26 -7.50 2.42
CA ARG A 129 2.23 -6.81 1.57
C ARG A 129 1.82 -5.35 1.45
N LEU A 130 2.54 -4.49 2.16
CA LEU A 130 2.36 -3.03 2.07
C LEU A 130 3.32 -2.44 1.04
N ILE A 131 2.85 -1.46 0.29
CA ILE A 131 3.66 -0.71 -0.68
C ILE A 131 3.39 0.79 -0.50
N ALA A 132 4.34 1.61 -0.93
CA ALA A 132 4.24 3.08 -0.92
C ALA A 132 4.19 3.59 -2.36
N PRO A 133 2.99 3.74 -2.96
CA PRO A 133 2.87 4.23 -4.31
C PRO A 133 3.36 5.68 -4.42
N LYS A 134 4.04 5.98 -5.52
CA LYS A 134 4.54 7.30 -5.88
C LYS A 134 3.84 7.80 -7.12
N LYS A 135 3.87 9.11 -7.35
CA LYS A 135 3.47 9.70 -8.63
C LYS A 135 4.66 9.70 -9.57
N GLY A 136 4.43 9.36 -10.83
CA GLY A 136 5.47 9.41 -11.84
C GLY A 136 4.91 9.44 -13.25
N ARG A 137 5.79 9.68 -14.20
CA ARG A 137 5.47 9.64 -15.63
C ARG A 137 6.31 8.59 -16.29
N VAL A 138 5.67 7.80 -17.16
CA VAL A 138 6.39 6.88 -18.03
C VAL A 138 7.00 7.70 -19.16
N CYS A 139 8.28 7.46 -19.45
CA CYS A 139 8.97 8.03 -20.59
C CYS A 139 9.44 6.96 -21.56
N HIS A 140 9.46 7.35 -22.83
CA HIS A 140 10.10 6.62 -23.91
C HIS A 140 11.26 7.49 -24.42
N ILE A 141 12.48 6.98 -24.34
CA ILE A 141 13.68 7.70 -24.74
C ILE A 141 14.29 6.98 -25.95
N THR A 142 14.27 7.64 -27.11
CA THR A 142 14.84 7.14 -28.36
C THR A 142 16.23 7.72 -28.55
N THR A 143 17.21 6.87 -28.83
CA THR A 143 18.61 7.27 -29.02
C THR A 143 19.38 6.28 -29.90
N ASP A 144 20.58 6.65 -30.33
CA ASP A 144 21.50 5.73 -31.00
C ASP A 144 22.22 4.81 -29.98
N TYR A 145 22.99 3.84 -30.48
CA TYR A 145 23.74 2.92 -29.61
C TYR A 145 24.82 3.62 -28.75
N ASN A 146 25.30 4.80 -29.15
CA ASN A 146 26.25 5.58 -28.36
C ASN A 146 25.57 6.30 -27.18
N GLY A 147 24.36 6.82 -27.41
CA GLY A 147 23.54 7.46 -26.39
C GLY A 147 22.97 6.46 -25.40
N TYR A 148 22.68 5.22 -25.82
CA TYR A 148 22.13 4.17 -24.96
C TYR A 148 22.94 3.98 -23.67
N GLY A 149 24.25 3.80 -23.76
CA GLY A 149 25.10 3.60 -22.57
C GLY A 149 25.11 4.80 -21.62
N LYS A 150 24.94 6.02 -22.16
CA LYS A 150 24.85 7.24 -21.34
C LYS A 150 23.51 7.32 -20.62
N LEU A 151 22.41 6.99 -21.30
CA LEU A 151 21.08 6.99 -20.71
C LEU A 151 20.94 5.92 -19.64
N GLU A 152 21.42 4.72 -19.92
CA GLU A 152 21.45 3.63 -18.95
C GLU A 152 22.21 4.03 -17.68
N TYR A 153 23.35 4.69 -17.84
CA TYR A 153 24.12 5.21 -16.71
C TYR A 153 23.31 6.21 -15.86
N ILE A 154 22.65 7.20 -16.47
CA ILE A 154 21.88 8.23 -15.73
C ILE A 154 20.70 7.59 -14.99
N LEU A 155 20.00 6.64 -15.63
CA LEU A 155 18.88 5.93 -15.02
C LEU A 155 19.34 5.14 -13.79
N ARG A 156 20.44 4.39 -13.90
CA ARG A 156 21.00 3.62 -12.78
C ARG A 156 21.55 4.51 -11.68
N GLU A 157 22.21 5.63 -12.02
CA GLU A 157 22.73 6.59 -11.04
C GLU A 157 21.61 7.19 -10.18
N LYS A 158 20.44 7.43 -10.79
CA LYS A 158 19.26 8.00 -10.13
C LYS A 158 18.31 6.95 -9.55
N ASP A 159 18.66 5.67 -9.63
CA ASP A 159 17.80 4.54 -9.23
C ASP A 159 16.42 4.56 -9.91
N PHE A 160 16.39 4.99 -11.17
CA PHE A 160 15.20 4.98 -12.01
C PHE A 160 15.10 3.65 -12.78
N PRO A 161 13.96 2.94 -12.68
CA PRO A 161 13.82 1.60 -13.23
C PRO A 161 13.72 1.60 -14.76
N ILE A 162 14.55 0.78 -15.40
CA ILE A 162 14.42 0.47 -16.82
C ILE A 162 13.35 -0.62 -16.96
N LEU A 163 12.20 -0.25 -17.52
CA LEU A 163 11.04 -1.14 -17.67
C LEU A 163 11.16 -2.04 -18.90
N ASN A 164 11.70 -1.49 -20.00
CA ASN A 164 11.98 -2.22 -21.22
C ASN A 164 13.08 -1.52 -22.01
N THR A 165 13.76 -2.25 -22.90
CA THR A 165 14.65 -1.67 -23.91
C THR A 165 14.45 -2.43 -25.22
N ASP A 166 14.02 -1.69 -26.26
CA ASP A 166 13.83 -2.23 -27.60
C ASP A 166 15.02 -1.84 -28.49
N PHE A 167 15.73 -2.86 -28.99
CA PHE A 167 16.87 -2.67 -29.90
C PHE A 167 16.42 -2.81 -31.35
N GLY A 168 16.35 -1.68 -32.06
CA GLY A 168 16.04 -1.62 -33.48
C GLY A 168 17.09 -0.84 -34.27
N ALA A 169 16.63 -0.06 -35.25
CA ALA A 169 17.47 0.92 -35.94
C ALA A 169 18.00 1.99 -34.96
N ASP A 170 17.11 2.45 -34.09
CA ASP A 170 17.42 3.20 -32.87
C ASP A 170 17.12 2.33 -31.64
N VAL A 171 17.66 2.72 -30.49
CA VAL A 171 17.36 2.11 -29.19
C VAL A 171 16.27 2.90 -28.50
N VAL A 172 15.23 2.22 -28.03
CA VAL A 172 14.14 2.85 -27.27
C VAL A 172 14.13 2.31 -25.85
N ILE A 173 14.38 3.18 -24.87
CA ILE A 173 14.34 2.85 -23.45
C ILE A 173 12.99 3.29 -22.88
N LYS A 174 12.29 2.37 -22.22
CA LYS A 174 11.10 2.67 -21.43
C LYS A 174 11.47 2.74 -19.95
N SER A 175 11.13 3.83 -19.28
CA SER A 175 11.37 4.03 -17.85
C SER A 175 10.18 4.74 -17.20
N VAL A 176 10.05 4.64 -15.88
CA VAL A 176 9.18 5.54 -15.09
C VAL A 176 10.03 6.47 -14.24
N ILE A 177 9.67 7.74 -14.22
CA ILE A 177 10.40 8.79 -13.50
C ILE A 177 9.44 9.41 -12.49
N PRO A 178 9.80 9.52 -11.19
CA PRO A 178 8.96 10.21 -10.22
C PRO A 178 8.66 11.64 -10.68
N SER A 179 7.45 12.10 -10.45
CA SER A 179 6.95 13.36 -11.02
C SER A 179 7.82 14.54 -10.66
N GLU A 180 8.36 14.58 -9.43
CA GLU A 180 9.27 15.63 -8.97
C GLU A 180 10.61 15.71 -9.74
N PHE A 181 11.02 14.63 -10.43
CA PHE A 181 12.28 14.56 -11.17
C PHE A 181 12.11 14.71 -12.68
N VAL A 182 10.91 14.85 -13.22
CA VAL A 182 10.65 14.89 -14.67
C VAL A 182 11.43 16.02 -15.36
N GLU A 183 11.40 17.23 -14.80
CA GLU A 183 12.11 18.38 -15.39
C GLU A 183 13.64 18.23 -15.30
N GLU A 184 14.14 17.79 -14.15
CA GLU A 184 15.57 17.57 -13.93
C GLU A 184 16.10 16.47 -14.85
N PHE A 185 15.37 15.37 -14.95
CA PHE A 185 15.73 14.23 -15.79
C PHE A 185 15.74 14.62 -17.27
N THR A 186 14.75 15.38 -17.73
CA THR A 186 14.69 15.87 -19.13
C THR A 186 15.94 16.70 -19.48
N LYS A 187 16.37 17.59 -18.58
CA LYS A 187 17.60 18.38 -18.76
C LYS A 187 18.84 17.50 -18.77
N ALA A 188 18.96 16.57 -17.83
CA ALA A 188 20.09 15.65 -17.74
C ALA A 188 20.25 14.79 -19.01
N VAL A 189 19.14 14.30 -19.57
CA VAL A 189 19.12 13.55 -20.83
C VAL A 189 19.63 14.42 -21.98
N ALA A 190 19.12 15.64 -22.13
CA ALA A 190 19.56 16.56 -23.18
C ALA A 190 21.06 16.86 -23.09
N ASP A 191 21.57 17.18 -21.89
CA ASP A 191 22.97 17.53 -21.67
C ASP A 191 23.92 16.35 -21.98
N LYS A 192 23.60 15.15 -21.49
CA LYS A 192 24.47 13.97 -21.63
C LYS A 192 24.48 13.41 -23.05
N THR A 193 23.38 13.61 -23.79
CA THR A 193 23.26 13.17 -25.18
C THR A 193 23.58 14.29 -26.18
N ALA A 194 23.97 15.49 -25.73
CA ALA A 194 24.13 16.67 -26.58
C ALA A 194 22.90 16.93 -27.47
N GLY A 195 21.70 16.67 -26.93
CA GLY A 195 20.42 16.83 -27.61
C GLY A 195 20.07 15.76 -28.64
N SER A 196 20.86 14.69 -28.76
CA SER A 196 20.60 13.62 -29.75
C SER A 196 19.50 12.64 -29.33
N ALA A 197 19.19 12.53 -28.03
CA ALA A 197 18.08 11.70 -27.57
C ALA A 197 16.75 12.45 -27.63
N LEU A 198 15.69 11.75 -28.05
CA LEU A 198 14.32 12.24 -28.05
C LEU A 198 13.56 11.60 -26.90
N ILE A 199 12.87 12.41 -26.09
CA ILE A 199 12.04 11.92 -25.00
C ILE A 199 10.56 12.24 -25.26
N SER A 200 9.71 11.23 -25.11
CA SER A 200 8.26 11.41 -25.04
C SER A 200 7.74 10.92 -23.69
N TRP A 201 6.68 11.55 -23.19
CA TRP A 201 6.11 11.28 -21.88
C TRP A 201 4.65 10.89 -22.00
N ASP A 202 4.27 9.85 -21.27
CA ASP A 202 2.86 9.48 -21.08
C ASP A 202 2.22 10.36 -19.97
N ASP A 203 0.96 10.09 -19.68
CA ASP A 203 0.24 10.70 -18.56
C ASP A 203 0.88 10.35 -17.21
N GLU A 204 0.61 11.18 -16.20
CA GLU A 204 1.01 10.90 -14.83
C GLU A 204 0.22 9.71 -14.27
N ILE A 205 0.95 8.79 -13.64
CA ILE A 205 0.42 7.58 -13.03
C ILE A 205 0.80 7.52 -11.55
N LYS A 206 -0.02 6.83 -10.76
CA LYS A 206 0.36 6.36 -9.43
C LYS A 206 0.94 4.95 -9.57
N TYR A 207 2.15 4.73 -9.09
CA TYR A 207 2.88 3.49 -9.33
C TYR A 207 3.71 3.02 -8.14
N ALA A 208 4.05 1.74 -8.14
CA ALA A 208 5.10 1.16 -7.32
C ALA A 208 5.94 0.19 -8.15
N ILE A 209 7.20 0.00 -7.78
CA ILE A 209 8.03 -1.06 -8.35
C ILE A 209 8.04 -2.23 -7.38
N LEU A 210 7.59 -3.39 -7.87
CA LEU A 210 7.45 -4.59 -7.07
C LEU A 210 8.11 -5.76 -7.81
N ASP A 211 9.12 -6.37 -7.20
CA ASP A 211 9.91 -7.46 -7.81
C ASP A 211 10.42 -7.12 -9.23
N GLY A 212 10.78 -5.85 -9.45
CA GLY A 212 11.25 -5.34 -10.73
C GLY A 212 10.14 -5.01 -11.75
N GLN A 213 8.88 -5.16 -11.38
CA GLN A 213 7.73 -4.86 -12.24
C GLN A 213 7.05 -3.55 -11.85
N LEU A 214 6.61 -2.80 -12.85
CA LEU A 214 5.77 -1.62 -12.67
C LEU A 214 4.34 -2.05 -12.34
N ILE A 215 3.86 -1.64 -11.17
CA ILE A 215 2.45 -1.79 -10.77
C ILE A 215 1.80 -0.43 -10.81
N ASN A 216 0.68 -0.31 -11.53
CA ASN A 216 -0.12 0.90 -11.65
C ASN A 216 -1.38 0.81 -10.77
N PHE A 217 -1.80 1.93 -10.18
CA PHE A 217 -2.96 2.05 -9.30
C PHE A 217 -3.99 3.02 -9.88
#